data_AF-W4GAL4-F1
#
_entry.id   AF-W4GAL4-F1
#
_cell.length_a   1.000
_cell.length_b   1.000
_cell.length_c   1.000
_cell.angle_alpha   90.00
_cell.angle_beta   90.00
_cell.angle_gamma   90.00
#
_symmetry.space_group_name_H-M   'P 1'
#
loop_
_entity.id
_entity.type
_entity.pdbx_description
1 polymer ?
#
loop_
_entity_poly.entity_id
_entity_poly.type
_entity_poly.pdbx_seq_one_letter_code
_entity_poly.pdbx_strand_id
1 'polypeptide(L)'
;MDTTGRCQQLATMGGPLPLIEVGMAFADSKEALHYVQDYALQSGKQVKVMAKSGGGHKRLICSCTTCSFFVQMYQQKKAVDESKGRQWYISSCDLNHAMDCLSVAKPTCRQLIEMQSLQHAVQANSKISANALISALPSLDLKRLQRTVYRAKREILTRAPDDGTYERLMDASMFPPHAKQVVSPAMAAPTSKKRKDGDKDLVEIERARLEIKRRKEARLEREAQVNYRILVAKAEEAELALKVARAKARQVLLNSGISIEEVEHVLL
;
A
#
# COMPACT_ATOMS: atom_id res chain seq x y z
N MET A 1 -44.60 -0.21 -22.69
CA MET A 1 -43.23 0.27 -22.41
C MET A 1 -43.25 0.77 -20.99
N ASP A 2 -42.89 -0.06 -20.03
CA ASP A 2 -42.58 0.32 -18.65
C ASP A 2 -42.11 -0.95 -17.94
N THR A 3 -40.79 -1.06 -17.74
CA THR A 3 -40.19 -2.09 -16.89
C THR A 3 -39.10 -1.42 -16.05
N THR A 4 -39.55 -0.70 -15.04
CA THR A 4 -38.77 -0.34 -13.87
C THR A 4 -38.60 -1.58 -12.99
N GLY A 5 -37.37 -1.78 -12.50
CA GLY A 5 -37.16 -2.49 -11.24
C GLY A 5 -36.38 -3.79 -11.32
N ARG A 6 -35.05 -3.69 -11.19
CA ARG A 6 -34.24 -4.42 -10.20
C ARG A 6 -32.75 -4.25 -10.49
N CYS A 7 -32.05 -3.52 -9.63
CA CYS A 7 -30.74 -3.91 -9.08
C CYS A 7 -30.18 -2.73 -8.28
N GLN A 8 -30.71 -2.53 -7.06
CA GLN A 8 -30.01 -1.78 -6.02
C GLN A 8 -30.14 -2.56 -4.72
N GLN A 9 -29.28 -3.56 -4.57
CA GLN A 9 -28.85 -4.03 -3.27
C GLN A 9 -27.34 -3.80 -3.22
N LEU A 10 -26.98 -2.53 -3.09
CA LEU A 10 -25.62 -2.17 -2.69
C LEU A 10 -25.55 -2.30 -1.17
N ALA A 11 -24.53 -3.04 -0.76
CA ALA A 11 -24.32 -3.50 0.60
C ALA A 11 -24.37 -2.35 1.62
N THR A 12 -25.16 -2.57 2.67
CA THR A 12 -25.23 -1.77 3.89
C THR A 12 -23.86 -1.80 4.59
N MET A 13 -22.98 -0.86 4.27
CA MET A 13 -21.80 -0.53 5.07
C MET A 13 -22.22 0.63 5.98
N GLY A 14 -22.52 0.32 7.24
CA GLY A 14 -23.15 1.23 8.21
C GLY A 14 -22.37 2.52 8.45
N GLY A 15 -22.94 3.63 7.97
CA GLY A 15 -22.53 5.01 8.23
C GLY A 15 -23.22 5.95 7.22
N PRO A 16 -23.51 7.22 7.55
CA PRO A 16 -23.96 8.19 6.55
C PRO A 16 -22.88 8.34 5.46
N LEU A 17 -23.30 8.35 4.20
CA LEU A 17 -22.38 8.49 3.06
C LEU A 17 -21.55 9.78 3.25
N PRO A 18 -20.21 9.71 3.19
CA PRO A 18 -19.37 10.88 3.26
C PRO A 18 -19.68 11.73 2.03
N LEU A 19 -20.25 12.91 2.26
CA LEU A 19 -20.62 13.79 1.18
C LEU A 19 -19.38 14.54 0.70
N ILE A 20 -19.08 14.46 -0.59
CA ILE A 20 -18.02 15.27 -1.19
C ILE A 20 -18.66 16.48 -1.85
N GLU A 21 -18.33 17.67 -1.38
CA GLU A 21 -18.79 18.93 -1.95
C GLU A 21 -17.63 19.83 -2.36
N VAL A 22 -17.87 20.67 -3.37
CA VAL A 22 -16.95 21.74 -3.76
C VAL A 22 -16.90 22.77 -2.65
N GLY A 23 -15.69 23.19 -2.25
CA GLY A 23 -15.46 24.13 -1.16
C GLY A 23 -15.12 23.47 0.18
N MET A 24 -15.28 22.15 0.33
CA MET A 24 -14.81 21.44 1.53
C MET A 24 -13.31 21.65 1.73
N ALA A 25 -12.92 21.96 2.96
CA ALA A 25 -11.54 22.23 3.35
C ALA A 25 -11.02 21.22 4.37
N PHE A 26 -9.72 20.95 4.31
CA PHE A 26 -8.97 19.99 5.11
C PHE A 26 -7.70 20.65 5.63
N ALA A 27 -7.23 20.23 6.80
CA ALA A 27 -5.95 20.70 7.33
C ALA A 27 -4.81 20.14 6.49
N ASP A 28 -4.88 18.84 6.18
CA ASP A 28 -3.81 18.11 5.52
C ASP A 28 -4.21 17.53 4.16
N SER A 29 -3.23 17.47 3.26
CA SER A 29 -3.38 16.77 1.97
C SER A 29 -3.72 15.28 2.15
N LYS A 30 -3.19 14.67 3.21
CA LYS A 30 -3.39 13.25 3.52
C LYS A 30 -4.82 12.99 4.01
N GLU A 31 -5.35 13.89 4.83
CA GLU A 31 -6.73 13.84 5.31
C GLU A 31 -7.71 13.96 4.15
N ALA A 32 -7.52 14.95 3.26
CA ALA A 32 -8.32 15.11 2.05
C ALA A 32 -8.28 13.84 1.16
N LEU A 33 -7.09 13.26 0.98
CA LEU A 33 -6.92 12.02 0.22
C LEU A 33 -7.70 10.86 0.85
N HIS A 34 -7.58 10.68 2.17
CA HIS A 34 -8.27 9.64 2.92
C HIS A 34 -9.80 9.79 2.81
N TYR A 35 -10.30 11.01 2.92
CA TYR A 35 -11.73 11.30 2.80
C TYR A 35 -12.30 10.86 1.44
N VAL A 36 -11.61 11.23 0.35
CA VAL A 36 -12.02 10.83 -1.01
C VAL A 36 -11.88 9.32 -1.22
N GLN A 37 -10.86 8.68 -0.64
CA GLN A 37 -10.70 7.23 -0.68
C GLN A 37 -11.84 6.50 0.04
N ASP A 38 -12.36 7.04 1.14
CA ASP A 38 -13.48 6.46 1.89
C ASP A 38 -14.78 6.54 1.11
N TYR A 39 -15.04 7.68 0.48
CA TYR A 39 -16.15 7.83 -0.45
C TYR A 39 -16.11 6.83 -1.61
N ALA A 40 -14.95 6.69 -2.24
CA ALA A 40 -14.76 5.74 -3.34
C ALA A 40 -14.95 4.29 -2.87
N LEU A 41 -14.48 3.94 -1.67
CA LEU A 41 -14.64 2.60 -1.14
C LEU A 41 -16.11 2.26 -0.88
N GLN A 42 -16.89 3.21 -0.36
CA GLN A 42 -18.32 3.01 -0.09
C GLN A 42 -19.14 2.85 -1.38
N SER A 43 -18.75 3.52 -2.46
CA SER A 43 -19.32 3.28 -3.80
C SER A 43 -18.80 1.99 -4.46
N GLY A 44 -17.94 1.22 -3.79
CA GLY A 44 -17.36 -0.02 -4.32
C GLY A 44 -16.31 0.22 -5.41
N LYS A 45 -15.75 1.43 -5.48
CA LYS A 45 -14.81 1.87 -6.52
C LYS A 45 -13.42 2.12 -5.94
N GLN A 46 -12.45 2.35 -6.82
CA GLN A 46 -11.08 2.68 -6.44
C GLN A 46 -10.66 3.98 -7.11
N VAL A 47 -10.00 4.85 -6.33
CA VAL A 47 -9.39 6.09 -6.80
C VAL A 47 -7.86 6.03 -6.73
N LYS A 48 -7.21 6.74 -7.64
CA LYS A 48 -5.76 6.93 -7.71
C LYS A 48 -5.43 8.40 -7.88
N VAL A 49 -4.27 8.80 -7.36
CA VAL A 49 -3.74 10.15 -7.61
C VAL A 49 -3.17 10.19 -9.03
N MET A 50 -3.57 11.18 -9.83
CA MET A 50 -3.05 11.37 -11.18
C MET A 50 -1.57 11.73 -11.14
N ALA A 51 -0.74 11.13 -12.01
CA ALA A 51 0.73 11.28 -11.99
C ALA A 51 1.23 12.73 -12.12
N LYS A 52 0.45 13.63 -12.74
CA LYS A 52 0.77 15.05 -12.88
C LYS A 52 0.42 15.88 -11.64
N SER A 53 -0.03 15.25 -10.55
CA SER A 53 -0.36 15.92 -9.29
C SER A 53 0.89 16.11 -8.43
N GLY A 54 1.14 17.33 -7.95
CA GLY A 54 2.29 17.65 -7.12
C GLY A 54 2.24 19.06 -6.52
N GLY A 55 3.05 19.29 -5.47
CA GLY A 55 3.14 20.56 -4.77
C GLY A 55 1.83 20.95 -4.08
N GLY A 56 1.12 21.94 -4.65
CA GLY A 56 -0.15 22.47 -4.15
C GLY A 56 -1.38 22.07 -4.97
N HIS A 57 -1.26 21.10 -5.88
CA HIS A 57 -2.39 20.58 -6.68
C HIS A 57 -2.44 19.07 -6.58
N LYS A 58 -3.63 18.53 -6.34
CA LYS A 58 -3.88 17.09 -6.50
C LYS A 58 -5.18 16.83 -7.24
N ARG A 59 -5.11 15.92 -8.19
CA ARG A 59 -6.29 15.37 -8.86
C ARG A 59 -6.36 13.88 -8.59
N LEU A 60 -7.44 13.46 -7.94
CA LEU A 60 -7.81 12.07 -7.83
C LEU A 60 -8.71 11.72 -9.00
N ILE A 61 -8.48 10.55 -9.58
CA ILE A 61 -9.25 9.99 -10.67
C ILE A 61 -9.60 8.54 -10.33
N CYS A 62 -10.62 8.00 -10.99
CA CYS A 62 -10.90 6.58 -10.86
C CYS A 62 -9.71 5.73 -11.37
N SER A 63 -9.59 4.51 -10.84
CA SER A 63 -8.60 3.53 -11.31
C SER A 63 -8.83 3.17 -12.78
N CYS A 64 -10.10 3.09 -13.20
CA CYS A 64 -10.55 2.86 -14.56
C CYS A 64 -10.30 4.11 -15.43
N THR A 65 -9.67 3.93 -16.59
CA THR A 65 -9.27 5.02 -17.49
C THR A 65 -10.42 5.62 -18.30
N THR A 66 -11.52 4.88 -18.48
CA THR A 66 -12.71 5.33 -19.23
C THR A 66 -13.73 6.04 -18.36
N CYS A 67 -13.44 6.20 -17.07
CA CYS A 67 -14.35 6.81 -16.11
C CYS A 67 -14.11 8.32 -16.02
N SER A 68 -15.18 9.12 -16.05
CA SER A 68 -15.12 10.58 -15.90
C SER A 68 -14.91 11.03 -14.47
N PHE A 69 -15.09 10.15 -13.48
CA PHE A 69 -14.92 10.48 -12.06
C PHE A 69 -13.59 11.18 -11.77
N PHE A 70 -13.66 12.37 -11.16
CA PHE A 70 -12.50 13.06 -10.65
C PHE A 70 -12.82 13.92 -9.42
N VAL A 71 -11.80 14.12 -8.58
CA VAL A 71 -11.82 15.11 -7.50
C VAL A 71 -10.56 15.93 -7.59
N GLN A 72 -10.69 17.24 -7.73
CA GLN A 72 -9.60 18.17 -7.86
C GLN A 72 -9.50 19.05 -6.62
N MET A 73 -8.33 19.05 -6.01
CA MET A 73 -8.04 19.79 -4.80
C MET A 73 -6.79 20.64 -4.96
N TYR A 74 -6.79 21.77 -4.27
CA TYR A 74 -5.68 22.71 -4.24
C TYR A 74 -5.33 23.07 -2.80
N GLN A 75 -4.05 23.40 -2.60
CA GLN A 75 -3.61 24.03 -1.37
C GLN A 75 -3.83 25.54 -1.49
N GLN A 76 -4.44 26.15 -0.47
CA GLN A 76 -4.57 27.59 -0.41
C GLN A 76 -3.19 28.24 -0.30
N LYS A 77 -3.00 29.33 -1.06
CA LYS A 77 -1.73 30.07 -1.06
C LYS A 77 -1.53 30.86 0.23
N LYS A 78 -2.62 31.36 0.81
CA LYS A 78 -2.63 32.09 2.08
C LYS A 78 -3.06 31.15 3.20
N ALA A 79 -2.44 31.30 4.37
CA ALA A 79 -2.97 30.67 5.56
C ALA A 79 -4.30 31.34 5.90
N VAL A 80 -5.30 30.55 6.31
CA VAL A 80 -6.61 31.06 6.73
C VAL A 80 -6.49 31.80 8.07
N ASP A 81 -5.52 31.37 8.88
CA ASP A 81 -5.20 31.90 10.20
C ASP A 81 -3.69 31.68 10.42
N GLU A 82 -2.98 32.61 11.07
CA GLU A 82 -1.54 32.47 11.36
C GLU A 82 -1.24 31.19 12.15
N SER A 83 -2.23 30.71 12.92
CA SER A 83 -2.14 29.51 13.74
C SER A 83 -2.47 28.21 12.99
N LYS A 84 -3.26 28.24 11.91
CA LYS A 84 -3.84 27.04 11.27
C LYS A 84 -3.19 26.65 9.94
N GLY A 85 -2.14 27.35 9.52
CA GLY A 85 -1.37 27.01 8.32
C GLY A 85 -2.21 27.05 7.03
N ARG A 86 -1.68 26.41 5.97
CA ARG A 86 -2.31 26.39 4.64
C ARG A 86 -3.24 25.19 4.51
N GLN A 87 -4.52 25.46 4.31
CA GLN A 87 -5.54 24.43 4.14
C GLN A 87 -5.61 23.89 2.70
N TRP A 88 -6.06 22.66 2.57
CA TRP A 88 -6.40 22.02 1.30
C TRP A 88 -7.90 22.12 1.09
N TYR A 89 -8.36 22.35 -0.14
CA TYR A 89 -9.79 22.40 -0.42
C TYR A 89 -10.13 21.75 -1.76
N ILE A 90 -11.37 21.28 -1.88
CA ILE A 90 -11.92 20.72 -3.12
C ILE A 90 -12.37 21.88 -4.00
N SER A 91 -11.70 22.05 -5.14
CA SER A 91 -12.02 23.10 -6.11
C SER A 91 -13.09 22.68 -7.11
N SER A 92 -13.07 21.41 -7.51
CA SER A 92 -14.05 20.85 -8.44
C SER A 92 -14.08 19.33 -8.33
N CYS A 93 -15.22 18.73 -8.57
CA CYS A 93 -15.37 17.28 -8.60
C CYS A 93 -16.49 16.87 -9.56
N ASP A 94 -16.30 15.72 -10.19
CA ASP A 94 -17.35 14.93 -10.83
C ASP A 94 -17.37 13.58 -10.14
N LEU A 95 -18.46 13.31 -9.41
CA LEU A 95 -18.64 12.09 -8.62
C LEU A 95 -19.32 10.99 -9.43
N ASN A 96 -19.74 11.28 -10.66
CA ASN A 96 -20.40 10.31 -11.51
C ASN A 96 -19.38 9.34 -12.10
N HIS A 97 -19.56 8.06 -11.78
CA HIS A 97 -18.87 7.00 -12.48
C HIS A 97 -19.57 6.71 -13.82
N ALA A 98 -18.80 6.35 -14.84
CA ALA A 98 -19.38 5.82 -16.07
C ALA A 98 -20.22 4.56 -15.76
N MET A 99 -21.30 4.33 -16.52
CA MET A 99 -22.19 3.18 -16.32
C MET A 99 -21.43 1.85 -16.36
N ASP A 100 -20.43 1.76 -17.25
CA ASP A 100 -19.59 0.57 -17.42
C ASP A 100 -18.27 0.65 -16.64
N CYS A 101 -18.25 1.35 -15.50
CA CYS A 101 -17.03 1.51 -14.71
C CYS A 101 -16.59 0.18 -14.07
N LEU A 102 -15.56 -0.44 -14.67
CA LEU A 102 -14.96 -1.71 -14.22
C LEU A 102 -13.99 -1.58 -13.04
N SER A 103 -13.89 -0.42 -12.38
CA SER A 103 -13.00 -0.29 -11.22
C SER A 103 -13.54 -1.12 -10.05
N VAL A 104 -12.68 -1.93 -9.45
CA VAL A 104 -12.98 -2.75 -8.28
C VAL A 104 -12.41 -2.09 -7.04
N ALA A 105 -13.20 -2.02 -5.97
CA ALA A 105 -12.76 -1.55 -4.66
C ALA A 105 -11.45 -2.23 -4.22
N LYS A 106 -10.49 -1.41 -3.81
CA LYS A 106 -9.21 -1.88 -3.25
C LYS A 106 -8.97 -1.19 -1.90
N PRO A 107 -9.59 -1.68 -0.81
CA PRO A 107 -9.49 -1.03 0.49
C PRO A 107 -8.03 -0.93 0.95
N THR A 108 -7.69 0.24 1.50
CA THR A 108 -6.39 0.50 2.12
C THR A 108 -6.28 -0.18 3.48
N CYS A 109 -5.07 -0.27 4.03
CA CYS A 109 -4.86 -0.83 5.38
C CYS A 109 -5.67 -0.06 6.43
N ARG A 110 -5.67 1.29 6.36
CA ARG A 110 -6.45 2.16 7.24
C ARG A 110 -7.94 1.81 7.20
N GLN A 111 -8.50 1.74 6.00
CA GLN A 111 -9.92 1.43 5.80
C GLN A 111 -10.28 0.06 6.36
N LEU A 112 -9.45 -0.96 6.13
CA LEU A 112 -9.66 -2.29 6.69
C LEU A 112 -9.64 -2.27 8.23
N ILE A 113 -8.76 -1.48 8.85
CA ILE A 113 -8.69 -1.35 10.31
C ILE A 113 -9.95 -0.69 10.88
N GLU A 114 -10.54 0.27 10.17
CA GLU A 114 -11.73 1.00 10.59
C GLU A 114 -13.03 0.21 10.35
N MET A 115 -13.00 -0.85 9.54
CA MET A 115 -14.16 -1.70 9.29
C MET A 115 -14.57 -2.51 10.53
N GLN A 116 -15.74 -2.23 11.07
CA GLN A 116 -16.30 -2.95 12.23
C GLN A 116 -16.36 -4.47 12.00
N SER A 117 -16.75 -4.91 10.81
CA SER A 117 -16.83 -6.34 10.48
C SER A 117 -15.48 -7.06 10.59
N LEU A 118 -14.39 -6.41 10.18
CA LEU A 118 -13.04 -6.95 10.34
C LEU A 118 -12.59 -6.90 11.81
N GLN A 119 -12.87 -5.79 12.52
CA GLN A 119 -12.57 -5.65 13.94
C GLN A 119 -13.24 -6.75 14.77
N HIS A 120 -14.55 -6.96 14.60
CA HIS A 120 -15.29 -8.01 15.30
C HIS A 120 -14.76 -9.41 14.99
N ALA A 121 -14.45 -9.70 13.73
CA ALA A 121 -13.90 -11.02 13.35
C ALA A 121 -12.51 -11.28 13.96
N VAL A 122 -11.67 -10.25 14.05
CA VAL A 122 -10.34 -10.35 14.67
C VAL A 122 -10.43 -10.43 16.20
N GLN A 123 -11.32 -9.66 16.82
CA GLN A 123 -11.55 -9.67 18.27
C GLN A 123 -12.18 -10.99 18.74
N ALA A 124 -13.13 -11.54 17.98
CA ALA A 124 -13.74 -12.84 18.29
C ALA A 124 -12.73 -13.99 18.26
N ASN A 125 -11.69 -13.90 17.43
CA ASN A 125 -10.63 -14.91 17.38
C ASN A 125 -9.28 -14.29 16.97
N SER A 126 -8.45 -13.95 17.95
CA SER A 126 -7.12 -13.36 17.72
C SER A 126 -6.18 -14.25 16.87
N LYS A 127 -6.39 -15.58 16.88
CA LYS A 127 -5.61 -16.56 16.12
C LYS A 127 -6.15 -16.84 14.71
N ILE A 128 -7.26 -16.21 14.30
CA ILE A 128 -7.88 -16.43 12.99
C ILE A 128 -6.88 -16.21 11.83
N SER A 129 -6.87 -17.11 10.85
CA SER A 129 -5.99 -16.96 9.68
C SER A 129 -6.49 -15.83 8.77
N ALA A 130 -5.57 -15.20 8.02
CA ALA A 130 -5.95 -14.18 7.05
C ALA A 130 -6.90 -14.73 5.96
N ASN A 131 -6.76 -16.01 5.60
CA ASN A 131 -7.65 -16.66 4.64
C ASN A 131 -9.07 -16.83 5.19
N ALA A 132 -9.21 -17.16 6.47
CA ALA A 132 -10.51 -17.23 7.13
C ALA A 132 -11.18 -15.85 7.20
N LEU A 133 -10.41 -14.78 7.45
CA LEU A 133 -10.93 -13.39 7.40
C LEU A 133 -11.38 -12.99 5.99
N ILE A 134 -10.64 -13.40 4.95
CA ILE A 134 -11.03 -13.16 3.56
C ILE A 134 -12.35 -13.88 3.24
N SER A 135 -12.53 -15.12 3.72
CA SER A 135 -13.78 -15.86 3.54
C SER A 135 -14.96 -15.26 4.31
N ALA A 136 -14.71 -14.62 5.46
CA ALA A 136 -15.75 -13.99 6.27
C ALA A 136 -16.27 -12.67 5.68
N LEU A 137 -15.57 -12.07 4.71
CA LEU A 137 -15.92 -10.80 4.07
C LEU A 137 -16.06 -10.96 2.55
N PRO A 138 -17.06 -11.72 2.07
CA PRO A 138 -17.22 -12.01 0.63
C PRO A 138 -17.63 -10.79 -0.20
N SER A 139 -18.12 -9.72 0.42
CA SER A 139 -18.52 -8.47 -0.25
C SER A 139 -17.35 -7.69 -0.84
N LEU A 140 -16.11 -8.02 -0.45
CA LEU A 140 -14.89 -7.37 -0.94
C LEU A 140 -13.97 -8.43 -1.58
N ASP A 141 -13.39 -8.13 -2.74
CA ASP A 141 -12.36 -9.00 -3.33
C ASP A 141 -11.01 -8.86 -2.59
N LEU A 142 -10.94 -9.43 -1.39
CA LEU A 142 -9.77 -9.37 -0.52
C LEU A 142 -8.71 -10.42 -0.85
N LYS A 143 -8.99 -11.36 -1.78
CA LYS A 143 -8.05 -12.43 -2.17
C LYS A 143 -6.73 -11.84 -2.66
N ARG A 144 -6.80 -10.76 -3.45
CA ARG A 144 -5.63 -10.05 -4.00
C ARG A 144 -4.99 -9.10 -2.97
N LEU A 145 -5.59 -8.95 -1.78
CA LEU A 145 -5.18 -8.03 -0.71
C LEU A 145 -4.71 -8.74 0.56
N GLN A 146 -4.39 -10.04 0.50
CA GLN A 146 -4.01 -10.85 1.65
C GLN A 146 -2.93 -10.22 2.55
N ARG A 147 -1.89 -9.60 1.96
CA ARG A 147 -0.84 -8.90 2.71
C ARG A 147 -1.37 -7.67 3.48
N THR A 148 -2.32 -6.94 2.89
CA THR A 148 -2.96 -5.77 3.50
C THR A 148 -3.87 -6.21 4.65
N VAL A 149 -4.64 -7.29 4.45
CA VAL A 149 -5.47 -7.90 5.51
C VAL A 149 -4.61 -8.33 6.70
N TYR A 150 -3.46 -8.95 6.43
CA TYR A 150 -2.54 -9.36 7.48
C TYR A 150 -1.96 -8.17 8.28
N ARG A 151 -1.62 -7.08 7.59
CA ARG A 151 -1.19 -5.82 8.24
C ARG A 151 -2.30 -5.22 9.09
N ALA A 152 -3.52 -5.12 8.54
CA ALA A 152 -4.68 -4.59 9.25
C ALA A 152 -5.00 -5.43 10.50
N LYS A 153 -5.00 -6.76 10.39
CA LYS A 153 -5.16 -7.68 11.54
C LYS A 153 -4.12 -7.38 12.63
N ARG A 154 -2.84 -7.28 12.26
CA ARG A 154 -1.78 -6.98 13.22
C ARG A 154 -2.04 -5.66 13.92
N GLU A 155 -2.44 -4.64 13.16
CA GLU A 155 -2.68 -3.30 13.69
C GLU A 155 -3.88 -3.25 14.64
N ILE A 156 -4.95 -3.98 14.34
CA ILE A 156 -6.11 -4.18 15.23
C ILE A 156 -5.68 -4.88 16.53
N LEU A 157 -4.82 -5.90 16.46
CA LEU A 157 -4.35 -6.61 17.65
C LEU A 157 -3.36 -5.78 18.50
N THR A 158 -2.58 -4.88 17.86
CA THR A 158 -1.66 -3.99 18.57
C THR A 158 -2.33 -2.75 19.13
N ARG A 159 -3.49 -2.34 18.58
CA ARG A 159 -4.42 -1.44 19.25
C ARG A 159 -5.00 -2.21 20.43
N ALA A 160 -4.33 -2.18 21.58
CA ALA A 160 -4.90 -2.69 22.82
C ALA A 160 -6.32 -2.12 22.99
N PRO A 161 -7.29 -2.87 23.54
CA PRO A 161 -8.48 -2.23 24.08
C PRO A 161 -7.97 -1.19 25.09
N ASP A 162 -8.47 0.02 24.97
CA ASP A 162 -8.27 1.06 25.97
C ASP A 162 -8.91 0.55 27.27
N ASP A 163 -8.14 -0.16 28.08
CA ASP A 163 -8.51 -0.60 29.41
C ASP A 163 -8.45 0.63 30.31
N GLY A 164 -9.48 1.48 30.18
CA GLY A 164 -9.76 2.64 31.01
C GLY A 164 -10.11 2.28 32.46
N THR A 165 -9.40 1.32 33.05
CA THR A 165 -9.65 0.78 34.39
C THR A 165 -8.46 0.98 35.34
N TYR A 166 -7.51 1.87 35.03
CA TYR A 166 -6.42 2.22 35.96
C TYR A 166 -6.74 3.40 36.89
N GLU A 167 -7.87 4.09 36.75
CA GLU A 167 -8.19 5.26 37.62
C GLU A 167 -8.99 4.94 38.88
N ARG A 168 -8.93 3.70 39.39
CA ARG A 168 -9.56 3.35 40.68
C ARG A 168 -8.89 2.12 41.27
N LEU A 169 -7.78 2.30 42.00
CA LEU A 169 -7.27 1.44 43.09
C LEU A 169 -5.80 1.74 43.42
N MET A 170 -5.45 2.99 43.73
CA MET A 170 -4.23 3.29 44.50
C MET A 170 -4.55 4.44 45.48
N ASP A 171 -5.52 4.18 46.36
CA ASP A 171 -5.64 4.92 47.62
C ASP A 171 -4.71 4.28 48.66
N ALA A 172 -4.30 5.11 49.60
CA ALA A 172 -3.19 5.04 50.54
C ALA A 172 -2.77 3.68 51.15
N SER A 173 -1.48 3.68 51.53
CA SER A 173 -0.87 3.03 52.70
C SER A 173 -0.19 1.67 52.52
N MET A 174 1.15 1.68 52.67
CA MET A 174 2.10 0.61 53.05
C MET A 174 3.41 0.87 52.27
N PHE A 175 4.49 1.47 52.77
CA PHE A 175 5.30 1.16 53.97
C PHE A 175 6.47 2.21 54.07
N PRO A 176 7.32 2.22 55.13
CA PRO A 176 7.45 3.32 56.10
C PRO A 176 8.77 4.15 55.95
N PRO A 177 8.99 5.17 56.81
CA PRO A 177 9.97 6.23 56.58
C PRO A 177 11.33 5.95 57.23
N HIS A 178 12.41 6.44 56.63
CA HIS A 178 13.61 6.81 57.37
C HIS A 178 14.11 8.19 56.93
N ALA A 179 14.34 9.02 57.95
CA ALA A 179 14.56 10.44 57.89
C ALA A 179 16.05 10.82 57.83
N LYS A 180 16.26 12.13 57.56
CA LYS A 180 17.43 13.00 57.81
C LYS A 180 18.50 13.02 56.72
N GLN A 181 19.17 14.15 56.43
CA GLN A 181 18.92 15.59 56.49
C GLN A 181 20.14 16.21 55.77
N VAL A 182 19.92 17.32 55.06
CA VAL A 182 20.81 18.48 54.82
C VAL A 182 22.32 18.23 54.65
N VAL A 183 22.90 18.56 53.49
CA VAL A 183 23.79 19.74 53.27
C VAL A 183 24.06 19.94 51.76
N SER A 184 23.94 21.17 51.26
CA SER A 184 24.69 21.67 50.07
C SER A 184 26.09 22.12 50.55
N PRO A 185 27.13 22.40 49.71
CA PRO A 185 27.11 22.77 48.28
C PRO A 185 28.30 22.19 47.44
N ALA A 186 28.33 22.44 46.12
CA ALA A 186 29.52 22.87 45.36
C ALA A 186 29.40 22.54 43.86
N MET A 187 29.83 23.49 43.04
CA MET A 187 30.02 23.35 41.59
C MET A 187 31.12 22.33 41.29
N ALA A 188 30.85 21.40 40.36
CA ALA A 188 31.89 20.64 39.66
C ALA A 188 31.44 20.28 38.24
N ALA A 189 32.36 20.48 37.30
CA ALA A 189 32.23 20.38 35.84
C ALA A 189 31.79 18.98 35.33
N PRO A 190 31.22 18.89 34.11
CA PRO A 190 30.74 17.63 33.55
C PRO A 190 31.91 16.72 33.14
N THR A 191 31.92 15.50 33.69
CA THR A 191 32.91 14.47 33.37
C THR A 191 32.58 13.75 32.05
N SER A 192 33.64 13.53 31.27
CA SER A 192 33.69 13.23 29.84
C SER A 192 33.29 11.81 29.42
N LYS A 193 32.55 11.05 30.23
CA LYS A 193 32.29 9.60 29.95
C LYS A 193 31.09 9.34 29.03
N LYS A 194 30.14 10.26 28.90
CA LYS A 194 28.89 10.03 28.14
C LYS A 194 29.03 10.12 26.61
N ARG A 195 30.15 10.63 26.09
CA ARG A 195 30.39 10.75 24.64
C ARG A 195 30.91 9.48 23.97
N LYS A 196 31.48 8.53 24.74
CA LYS A 196 32.17 7.35 24.17
C LYS A 196 31.24 6.18 23.84
N ASP A 197 30.07 6.10 24.47
CA ASP A 197 29.08 5.04 24.18
C ASP A 197 28.24 5.36 22.93
N GLY A 198 27.83 6.61 22.73
CA GLY A 198 27.07 6.99 21.53
C GLY A 198 27.85 6.83 20.21
N ASP A 199 29.18 6.93 20.26
CA ASP A 199 30.05 6.76 19.09
C ASP A 199 30.22 5.26 18.72
N LYS A 200 30.22 4.38 19.72
CA LYS A 200 30.23 2.93 19.51
C LYS A 200 28.92 2.44 18.90
N ASP A 201 27.79 2.93 19.41
CA ASP A 201 26.47 2.60 18.88
C ASP A 201 26.32 3.03 17.41
N LEU A 202 26.89 4.19 17.05
CA LEU A 202 26.88 4.68 15.67
C LEU A 202 27.67 3.75 14.72
N VAL A 203 28.85 3.30 15.14
CA VAL A 203 29.71 2.37 14.39
C VAL A 203 29.03 1.01 14.22
N GLU A 204 28.32 0.53 15.24
CA GLU A 204 27.56 -0.72 15.16
C GLU A 204 26.36 -0.62 14.20
N ILE A 205 25.63 0.50 14.24
CA ILE A 205 24.53 0.78 13.32
C ILE A 205 25.04 0.86 11.87
N GLU A 206 26.17 1.54 11.64
CA GLU A 206 26.77 1.65 10.30
C GLU A 206 27.25 0.30 9.77
N ARG A 207 27.87 -0.52 10.64
CA ARG A 207 28.24 -1.90 10.30
C ARG A 207 27.02 -2.74 9.95
N ALA A 208 25.93 -2.65 10.72
CA ALA A 208 24.68 -3.36 10.42
C ALA A 208 24.07 -2.91 9.07
N ARG A 209 24.15 -1.62 8.76
CA ARG A 209 23.69 -1.06 7.48
C ARG A 209 24.49 -1.62 6.30
N LEU A 210 25.81 -1.69 6.42
CA LEU A 210 26.68 -2.25 5.39
C LEU A 210 26.44 -3.74 5.17
N GLU A 211 26.23 -4.50 6.24
CA GLU A 211 25.92 -5.93 6.14
C GLU A 211 24.57 -6.17 5.43
N ILE A 212 23.54 -5.38 5.73
CA ILE A 212 22.27 -5.44 5.00
C ILE A 212 22.46 -5.10 3.52
N LYS A 213 23.29 -4.11 3.19
CA LYS A 213 23.59 -3.73 1.81
C LYS A 213 24.29 -4.88 1.07
N ARG A 214 25.31 -5.49 1.68
CA ARG A 214 26.03 -6.65 1.14
C ARG A 214 25.12 -7.84 0.89
N ARG A 215 24.19 -8.14 1.81
CA ARG A 215 23.19 -9.21 1.63
C ARG A 215 22.25 -8.95 0.47
N LYS A 216 21.85 -7.69 0.26
CA LYS A 216 21.00 -7.30 -0.88
C LYS A 216 21.77 -7.43 -2.20
N GLU A 217 23.01 -6.95 -2.26
CA GLU A 217 23.88 -7.08 -3.43
C GLU A 217 24.14 -8.55 -3.78
N ALA A 218 24.48 -9.39 -2.80
CA ALA A 218 24.68 -10.83 -3.01
C ALA A 218 23.41 -11.57 -3.46
N ARG A 219 22.21 -11.04 -3.15
CA ARG A 219 20.95 -11.58 -3.66
C ARG A 219 20.71 -11.15 -5.10
N LEU A 220 20.94 -9.87 -5.41
CA LEU A 220 20.82 -9.33 -6.77
C LEU A 220 21.79 -10.02 -7.73
N GLU A 221 23.03 -10.28 -7.30
CA GLU A 221 24.02 -11.00 -8.09
C GLU A 221 23.58 -12.44 -8.39
N ARG A 222 23.03 -13.16 -7.40
CA ARG A 222 22.44 -14.49 -7.63
C ARG A 222 21.27 -14.46 -8.59
N GLU A 223 20.37 -13.49 -8.45
CA GLU A 223 19.23 -13.29 -9.36
C GLU A 223 19.72 -12.96 -10.79
N ALA A 224 20.75 -12.12 -10.92
CA ALA A 224 21.38 -11.80 -12.20
C ALA A 224 22.03 -13.02 -12.85
N GLN A 225 22.72 -13.86 -12.07
CA GLN A 225 23.35 -15.09 -12.57
C GLN A 225 22.30 -16.09 -13.09
N VAL A 226 21.18 -16.24 -12.39
CA VAL A 226 20.07 -17.09 -12.82
C VAL A 226 19.44 -16.54 -14.09
N ASN A 227 19.18 -15.23 -14.15
CA ASN A 227 18.61 -14.58 -15.33
C ASN A 227 19.54 -14.71 -16.54
N TYR A 228 20.85 -14.57 -16.36
CA TYR A 228 21.83 -14.78 -17.42
C TYR A 228 21.78 -16.20 -17.96
N ARG A 229 21.74 -17.22 -17.09
CA ARG A 229 21.60 -18.62 -17.50
C ARG A 229 20.31 -18.88 -18.29
N ILE A 230 19.20 -18.29 -17.87
CA ILE A 230 17.92 -18.40 -18.58
C ILE A 230 18.03 -17.76 -19.97
N LEU A 231 18.66 -16.60 -20.09
CA LEU A 231 18.84 -15.91 -21.37
C LEU A 231 19.70 -16.73 -22.34
N VAL A 232 20.80 -17.31 -21.85
CA VAL A 232 21.66 -18.18 -22.67
C VAL A 232 20.88 -19.41 -23.14
N ALA A 233 20.18 -20.11 -22.23
CA ALA A 233 19.37 -21.27 -22.60
C ALA A 233 18.28 -20.93 -23.63
N LYS A 234 17.64 -19.76 -23.52
CA LYS A 234 16.68 -19.28 -24.52
C LYS A 234 17.31 -18.97 -25.87
N ALA A 235 18.53 -18.44 -25.88
CA ALA A 235 19.26 -18.19 -27.12
C ALA A 235 19.62 -19.51 -27.83
N GLU A 236 20.09 -20.51 -27.08
CA GLU A 236 20.37 -21.85 -27.59
C GLU A 236 19.10 -22.53 -28.13
N GLU A 237 17.98 -22.43 -27.40
CA GLU A 237 16.68 -22.95 -27.83
C GLU A 237 16.22 -22.29 -29.14
N ALA A 238 16.38 -20.97 -29.27
CA ALA A 238 16.03 -20.24 -30.49
C ALA A 238 16.92 -20.64 -31.68
N GLU A 239 18.22 -20.85 -31.47
CA GLU A 239 19.14 -21.31 -32.51
C GLU A 239 18.76 -22.72 -33.00
N LEU A 240 18.41 -23.61 -32.07
CA LEU A 240 17.98 -24.97 -32.37
C LEU A 240 16.63 -24.97 -33.11
N ALA A 241 15.71 -24.09 -32.72
CA ALA A 241 14.44 -23.90 -33.42
C ALA A 241 14.65 -23.41 -34.87
N LEU A 242 15.57 -22.49 -35.11
CA LEU A 242 15.93 -22.03 -36.46
C LEU A 242 16.55 -23.15 -37.31
N LYS A 243 17.44 -23.96 -36.73
CA LYS A 243 18.03 -25.14 -37.40
C LYS A 243 16.96 -26.15 -37.80
N VAL A 244 16.01 -26.44 -36.89
CA VAL A 244 14.89 -27.35 -37.17
C VAL A 244 13.97 -26.77 -38.25
N ALA A 245 13.66 -25.46 -38.20
CA ALA A 245 12.85 -24.81 -39.21
C ALA A 245 13.51 -24.86 -40.60
N ARG A 246 14.82 -24.57 -40.69
CA ARG A 246 15.61 -24.71 -41.93
C ARG A 246 15.61 -26.14 -42.45
N ALA A 247 15.81 -27.14 -41.59
CA ALA A 247 15.78 -28.55 -41.99
C ALA A 247 14.40 -28.98 -42.52
N LYS A 248 13.31 -28.56 -41.86
CA LYS A 248 11.95 -28.80 -42.32
C LYS A 248 11.67 -28.13 -43.66
N ALA A 249 12.08 -26.87 -43.82
CA ALA A 249 11.93 -26.15 -45.09
C ALA A 249 12.69 -26.85 -46.23
N ARG A 250 13.95 -27.27 -45.97
CA ARG A 250 14.75 -28.06 -46.92
C ARG A 250 14.00 -29.33 -47.35
N GLN A 251 13.45 -30.08 -46.40
CA GLN A 251 12.73 -31.31 -46.69
C GLN A 251 11.47 -31.09 -47.53
N VAL A 252 10.70 -30.03 -47.25
CA VAL A 252 9.51 -29.68 -48.03
C VAL A 252 9.87 -29.31 -49.47
N LEU A 253 10.94 -28.54 -49.68
CA LEU A 253 11.38 -28.14 -51.01
C LEU A 253 11.90 -29.33 -51.83
N LEU A 254 12.69 -30.22 -51.22
CA LEU A 254 13.15 -31.45 -51.86
C LEU A 254 11.98 -32.37 -52.24
N ASN A 255 11.00 -32.53 -51.35
CA ASN A 255 9.79 -33.30 -51.63
C ASN A 255 8.94 -32.69 -52.77
N SER A 256 9.11 -31.40 -53.06
CA SER A 256 8.43 -30.70 -54.15
C SER A 256 9.17 -30.81 -55.49
N GLY A 257 10.29 -31.56 -55.54
CA GLY A 257 11.07 -31.79 -56.75
C GLY A 257 12.10 -30.71 -57.07
N ILE A 258 12.37 -29.78 -56.14
CA ILE A 258 13.40 -28.75 -56.32
C ILE A 258 14.78 -29.38 -56.13
N SER A 259 15.74 -29.01 -56.97
CA SER A 259 17.10 -29.54 -56.91
C SER A 259 17.83 -29.09 -55.62
N ILE A 260 18.78 -29.89 -55.15
CA ILE A 260 19.51 -29.61 -53.89
C ILE A 260 20.21 -28.24 -53.96
N GLU A 261 20.78 -27.90 -55.11
CA GLU A 261 21.52 -26.64 -55.35
C GLU A 261 20.61 -25.41 -55.23
N GLU A 262 19.40 -25.48 -55.79
CA GLU A 262 18.41 -24.41 -55.68
C GLU A 262 17.88 -24.25 -54.24
N VAL A 263 17.71 -25.35 -53.50
CA VAL A 263 17.27 -25.31 -52.10
C VAL A 263 18.30 -24.66 -51.19
N GLU A 264 19.59 -24.94 -51.40
CA GLU A 264 20.66 -24.31 -50.60
C GLU A 264 20.80 -22.82 -50.90
N HIS A 265 20.59 -22.39 -52.14
CA HIS A 265 20.56 -20.97 -52.51
C HIS A 265 19.39 -20.20 -51.88
N VAL A 266 18.24 -20.85 -51.64
CA VAL A 266 17.05 -20.22 -51.05
C VAL A 266 17.09 -20.13 -49.52
N LEU A 267 17.86 -21.00 -48.85
CA LEU A 267 17.87 -21.13 -47.38
C LEU A 267 19.09 -20.50 -46.67
N LEU A 268 20.07 -20.01 -47.43
CA LEU A 268 21.19 -19.20 -46.95
C LEU A 268 20.71 -17.84 -46.43
#